data_AF-A0A8D9HB93-F1
#
_entry.id   AF-A0A8D9HB93-F1
#
_cell.length_a   1.000
_cell.length_b   1.000
_cell.length_c   1.000
_cell.angle_alpha   90.00
_cell.angle_beta   90.00
_cell.angle_gamma   90.00
#
_symmetry.space_group_name_H-M   'P 1'
#
loop_
_entity.id
_entity.type
_entity.pdbx_description
1 polymer ?
#
loop_
_entity_poly.entity_id
_entity_poly.type
_entity_poly.pdbx_seq_one_letter_code
_entity_poly.pdbx_strand_id
1 'polypeptide(L)' 'IKTRFILFLDDVWEKVDLGNFSFILYTVKSGVPLPNAQNRSKAVFTTCTEEVCKDMREKTKIKVDKLV' A
#
# COMPACT_ATOMS: atom_id res chain seq x y z
N ILE A 1 -21.30 10.37 -3.91
CA ILE A 1 -20.17 10.86 -3.08
C ILE A 1 -19.02 9.89 -3.28
N LYS A 2 -17.84 10.33 -3.77
CA LYS A 2 -16.66 9.45 -3.82
C LYS A 2 -16.01 9.45 -2.44
N THR A 3 -16.00 8.28 -1.77
CA THR A 3 -15.37 8.12 -0.46
C THR A 3 -13.86 8.13 -0.61
N ARG A 4 -13.20 9.01 0.16
CA ARG A 4 -11.74 9.03 0.28
C ARG A 4 -11.34 8.07 1.40
N PHE A 5 -10.28 7.31 1.18
CA PHE A 5 -9.79 6.37 2.18
C PHE A 5 -8.26 6.33 2.17
N ILE A 6 -7.70 5.83 3.25
CA ILE A 6 -6.29 5.47 3.36
C ILE A 6 -6.25 3.97 3.63
N LEU A 7 -5.56 3.22 2.81
CA LEU A 7 -5.25 1.82 3.07
C LEU A 7 -3.91 1.77 3.79
N PHE A 8 -3.89 1.17 4.97
CA PHE A 8 -2.68 0.94 5.74
C PHE A 8 -2.39 -0.57 5.80
N LEU A 9 -1.23 -0.98 5.30
CA LEU A 9 -0.77 -2.37 5.33
C LEU A 9 0.41 -2.46 6.29
N ASP A 10 0.21 -3.10 7.43
CA ASP A 10 1.27 -3.24 8.41
C ASP A 10 2.12 -4.49 8.13
N ASP A 11 3.43 -4.38 8.36
CA ASP A 11 4.41 -5.47 8.33
C ASP A 11 4.44 -6.29 7.02
N VAL A 12 4.58 -5.60 5.89
CA VAL A 12 4.68 -6.22 4.57
C VAL A 12 6.07 -6.83 4.37
N TRP A 13 6.14 -8.12 4.05
CA TRP A 13 7.41 -8.86 3.89
C TRP A 13 7.78 -9.16 2.43
N GLU A 14 6.82 -9.08 1.50
CA GLU A 14 7.02 -9.38 0.08
C GLU A 14 6.31 -8.35 -0.80
N LYS A 15 6.68 -8.28 -2.09
CA LYS A 15 6.05 -7.38 -3.05
C LYS A 15 4.55 -7.66 -3.14
N VAL A 16 3.74 -6.67 -2.77
CA VAL A 16 2.29 -6.69 -3.00
C VAL A 16 2.00 -6.03 -4.34
N ASP A 17 1.73 -6.86 -5.37
CA ASP A 17 1.29 -6.34 -6.66
C ASP A 17 -0.17 -5.87 -6.56
N LEU A 18 -0.34 -4.56 -6.34
CA LEU A 18 -1.62 -3.86 -6.37
C LEU A 18 -2.17 -3.68 -7.78
N GLY A 19 -1.45 -4.12 -8.84
CA GLY A 19 -1.85 -4.09 -10.25
C GLY A 19 -2.26 -5.46 -10.80
N ASN A 20 -1.66 -6.54 -10.28
CA ASN A 20 -1.92 -7.91 -10.74
C ASN A 20 -2.47 -8.79 -9.60
N PHE A 21 -3.80 -8.85 -9.56
CA PHE A 21 -4.62 -10.04 -9.34
C PHE A 21 -4.63 -10.84 -8.02
N SER A 22 -3.77 -10.61 -7.02
CA SER A 22 -3.96 -11.30 -5.71
C SER A 22 -4.60 -10.38 -4.66
N PHE A 23 -3.95 -9.25 -4.34
CA PHE A 23 -4.53 -8.28 -3.41
C PHE A 23 -5.68 -7.48 -4.06
N ILE A 24 -5.61 -7.21 -5.37
CA ILE A 24 -6.75 -6.65 -6.13
C ILE A 24 -7.97 -7.55 -5.99
N LEU A 25 -7.85 -8.89 -6.06
CA LEU A 25 -9.03 -9.74 -6.04
C LEU A 25 -9.73 -9.72 -4.68
N TYR A 26 -8.96 -9.70 -3.59
CA TYR A 26 -9.50 -9.52 -2.23
C TYR A 26 -10.10 -8.13 -2.04
N THR A 27 -9.44 -7.06 -2.51
CA THR A 27 -9.94 -5.68 -2.39
C THR A 27 -11.11 -5.38 -3.31
N VAL A 28 -11.19 -5.97 -4.51
CA VAL A 28 -12.32 -5.86 -5.44
C VAL A 28 -13.53 -6.66 -4.94
N LYS A 29 -13.31 -7.85 -4.36
CA LYS A 29 -14.37 -8.56 -3.62
C LYS A 29 -14.82 -7.81 -2.36
N SER A 30 -13.91 -7.09 -1.70
CA SER A 30 -14.16 -6.33 -0.47
C SER A 30 -14.50 -4.83 -0.71
N GLY A 31 -14.58 -4.39 -1.97
CA GLY A 31 -15.07 -3.07 -2.36
C GLY A 31 -14.11 -1.88 -2.18
N VAL A 32 -12.80 -2.09 -2.03
CA VAL A 32 -11.82 -1.00 -1.84
C VAL A 32 -11.28 -0.54 -3.21
N PRO A 33 -11.60 0.68 -3.68
CA PRO A 33 -11.21 1.14 -5.01
C PRO A 33 -9.74 1.57 -5.06
N LEU A 34 -9.01 1.22 -6.11
CA LEU A 34 -7.57 1.54 -6.23
C LEU A 34 -7.25 3.03 -6.04
N PRO A 35 -6.24 3.41 -5.23
CA PRO A 35 -5.76 4.78 -5.12
C PRO A 35 -5.35 5.35 -6.47
N ASN A 36 -5.91 6.50 -6.84
CA ASN A 36 -5.56 7.20 -8.07
C ASN A 36 -5.63 8.72 -7.88
N ALA A 37 -5.10 9.47 -8.85
CA ALA A 37 -5.08 10.94 -8.77
C ALA A 37 -6.47 11.57 -8.61
N GLN A 38 -7.53 10.88 -9.08
CA GLN A 38 -8.90 11.38 -9.06
C GLN A 38 -9.59 11.18 -7.71
N ASN A 39 -9.37 10.04 -7.05
CA ASN A 39 -9.98 9.76 -5.74
C ASN A 39 -9.18 10.33 -4.57
N ARG A 40 -7.92 10.71 -4.79
CA ARG A 40 -7.01 11.24 -3.74
C ARG A 40 -6.83 10.28 -2.56
N SER A 41 -7.19 9.01 -2.72
CA SER A 41 -6.92 7.96 -1.75
C SER A 41 -5.43 7.66 -1.74
N LYS A 42 -4.95 7.09 -0.64
CA LYS A 42 -3.53 6.70 -0.48
C LYS A 42 -3.44 5.27 0.01
N ALA A 43 -2.39 4.58 -0.41
CA ALA A 43 -1.92 3.37 0.24
C ALA A 43 -0.63 3.72 0.99
N VAL A 44 -0.49 3.19 2.20
CA VAL A 44 0.71 3.28 3.02
C VAL A 44 0.99 1.86 3.48
N PHE A 45 2.25 1.45 3.44
CA PHE A 45 2.65 0.21 4.08
C PHE A 45 3.84 0.44 5.00
N THR A 46 4.00 -0.44 5.98
CA THR A 46 5.21 -0.57 6.78
C THR A 46 5.90 -1.88 6.44
N THR A 47 7.21 -1.90 6.59
CA THR A 47 8.03 -3.09 6.40
C THR A 47 9.28 -2.97 7.25
N CYS A 48 9.85 -4.12 7.61
CA CYS A 48 11.10 -4.17 8.36
C CYS A 48 12.36 -4.07 7.47
N THR A 49 12.21 -4.08 6.14
CA THR A 49 13.36 -4.15 5.22
C THR A 49 13.28 -3.11 4.09
N GLU A 50 14.44 -2.61 3.66
CA GLU A 50 14.48 -1.63 2.57
C GLU A 50 14.24 -2.29 1.20
N GLU A 51 14.51 -3.59 1.11
CA GLU A 51 14.34 -4.45 -0.06
C GLU A 51 12.88 -4.45 -0.51
N VAL A 52 11.95 -4.67 0.43
CA VAL A 52 10.50 -4.62 0.14
C VAL A 52 10.09 -3.22 -0.34
N CYS A 53 10.66 -2.15 0.24
CA CYS A 53 10.42 -0.78 -0.23
C CYS A 53 10.92 -0.53 -1.66
N LYS A 54 12.00 -1.18 -2.09
CA LYS A 54 12.52 -1.10 -3.47
C LYS A 54 11.63 -1.88 -4.43
N ASP A 55 11.20 -3.07 -4.05
CA ASP A 55 10.35 -3.94 -4.87
C ASP A 55 8.95 -3.36 -5.13
N MET A 56 8.41 -2.63 -4.15
CA MET A 56 7.13 -1.93 -4.24
C MET A 56 7.18 -0.67 -5.12
N ARG A 57 8.37 -0.24 -5.58
CA ARG A 57 8.59 0.96 -6.42
C ARG A 57 7.90 2.22 -5.85
N GLU A 58 7.97 2.35 -4.52
CA GLU A 58 7.37 3.45 -3.76
C GLU A 58 7.87 4.81 -4.22
N LYS A 59 6.94 5.78 -4.35
CA LYS A 59 7.27 7.18 -4.68
C LYS A 59 7.80 7.95 -3.48
N THR A 60 7.40 7.56 -2.27
CA THR A 60 7.78 8.22 -1.03
C THR A 60 8.23 7.18 -0.03
N LYS A 61 9.44 7.34 0.51
CA LYS A 61 10.01 6.44 1.52
C LYS A 61 10.26 7.23 2.79
N ILE A 62 9.84 6.68 3.91
CA ILE A 62 10.08 7.25 5.24
C ILE A 62 10.81 6.17 6.05
N LYS A 63 12.04 6.45 6.46
CA LYS A 63 12.76 5.59 7.40
C LYS A 63 12.32 5.98 8.82
N VAL A 64 11.85 5.00 9.56
CA VAL A 64 11.49 5.15 10.97
C VAL A 64 12.50 4.38 11.79
N ASP A 65 13.15 5.06 12.74
CA ASP A 65 14.06 4.40 13.68
C ASP A 65 13.26 3.70 14.78
N LYS A 66 13.82 2.63 15.34
CA LYS A 66 13.17 1.87 16.42
C LYS A 66 12.97 2.78 17.64
N LEU A 67 11.82 2.65 18.27
CA LEU A 67 11.58 3.27 19.57
C LEU A 67 12.49 2.58 20.60
N VAL A 68 13.33 3.38 21.27
CA VAL A 68 14.27 2.93 22.30
C VAL A 68 13.53 2.68 23.61
#